data_AF-A0A2N8NYG1-F1
#
_entry.id   AF-A0A2N8NYG1-F1
#
_cell.length_a   1.000
_cell.length_b   1.000
_cell.length_c   1.000
_cell.angle_alpha   90.00
_cell.angle_beta   90.00
_cell.angle_gamma   90.00
#
_symmetry.space_group_name_H-M   'P 1'
#
loop_
_entity.id
_entity.type
_entity.pdbx_description
1 polymer ?
#
loop_
_entity_poly.entity_id
_entity_poly.type
_entity_poly.pdbx_seq_one_letter_code
_entity_poly.pdbx_strand_id
1 'polypeptide(L)'
;MSASETTPEHTGSAGWRDDTEPRLALTAEENHVVTARWEAARAAQKQLDALVRSLLDALAGSHGAVWEGKQYRLKGLRAFRREAAAELHEGVPLEKVVAKVNDLNRYTLTFDPAHYTEGVRQTYALLHARGQVIVVGSERNSWEDPVYKGFHATWQQPDGQVRFEIQFHTPESFRAKSENHLLYDLYRSRHTRRSLAGERNATKAHEQAAQAVQSGRYGRTPAKESY
;
A
#
# COMPACT_ATOMS: atom_id res chain seq x y z
N MET A 1 44.30 -37.48 -10.98
CA MET A 1 43.53 -36.57 -11.84
C MET A 1 42.32 -37.33 -12.36
N SER A 2 41.14 -37.04 -11.85
CA SER A 2 39.89 -37.19 -12.59
C SER A 2 38.84 -36.32 -11.90
N ALA A 3 38.21 -35.48 -12.72
CA ALA A 3 37.51 -34.27 -12.34
C ALA A 3 36.25 -34.55 -11.51
N SER A 4 36.10 -33.79 -10.42
CA SER A 4 34.84 -33.61 -9.73
C SER A 4 33.99 -32.67 -10.57
N GLU A 5 32.94 -33.19 -11.21
CA GLU A 5 31.88 -32.39 -11.82
C GLU A 5 31.18 -31.59 -10.71
N THR A 6 31.51 -30.31 -10.61
CA THR A 6 30.76 -29.35 -9.80
C THR A 6 29.49 -29.00 -10.57
N THR A 7 28.40 -29.69 -10.25
CA THR A 7 27.05 -29.26 -10.62
C THR A 7 26.83 -27.85 -10.07
N PRO A 8 26.43 -26.86 -10.89
CA PRO A 8 26.18 -25.53 -10.37
C PRO A 8 24.91 -25.58 -9.52
N GLU A 9 25.05 -25.20 -8.24
CA GLU A 9 23.94 -24.92 -7.34
C GLU A 9 23.06 -23.84 -8.00
N HIS A 10 21.91 -24.26 -8.52
CA HIS A 10 20.83 -23.35 -8.87
C HIS A 10 20.37 -22.67 -7.58
N THR A 11 20.84 -21.44 -7.35
CA THR A 11 20.23 -20.50 -6.41
C THR A 11 18.88 -19.99 -6.95
N GLY A 12 18.03 -20.92 -7.39
CA GLY A 12 16.65 -20.65 -7.73
C GLY A 12 15.86 -20.51 -6.43
N SER A 13 15.35 -19.31 -6.16
CA SER A 13 14.37 -19.12 -5.09
C SER A 13 13.25 -20.14 -5.30
N ALA A 14 12.98 -21.01 -4.31
CA ALA A 14 11.88 -21.96 -4.37
C ALA A 14 10.56 -21.24 -4.73
N GLY A 15 9.63 -21.95 -5.39
CA GLY A 15 8.27 -21.42 -5.63
C GLY A 15 7.58 -21.05 -4.32
N TRP A 16 6.54 -20.22 -4.41
CA TRP A 16 5.75 -19.79 -3.25
C TRP A 16 4.29 -20.21 -3.41
N ARG A 17 3.63 -20.56 -2.30
CA ARG A 17 2.20 -20.87 -2.26
C ARG A 17 1.60 -20.30 -0.98
N ASP A 18 0.41 -19.70 -1.07
CA ASP A 18 -0.31 -19.22 0.11
C ASP A 18 -0.90 -20.40 0.90
N ASP A 19 -0.61 -20.48 2.19
CA ASP A 19 -1.09 -21.55 3.07
C ASP A 19 -2.62 -21.55 3.25
N THR A 20 -3.24 -20.38 3.14
CA THR A 20 -4.69 -20.19 3.36
C THR A 20 -5.50 -20.21 2.07
N GLU A 21 -4.85 -19.98 0.93
CA GLU A 21 -5.49 -19.96 -0.38
C GLU A 21 -4.57 -20.59 -1.44
N PRO A 22 -4.48 -21.94 -1.50
CA PRO A 22 -3.47 -22.64 -2.29
C PRO A 22 -3.49 -22.37 -3.80
N ARG A 23 -4.58 -21.80 -4.33
CA ARG A 23 -4.67 -21.34 -5.72
C ARG A 23 -3.76 -20.14 -6.02
N LEU A 24 -3.38 -19.37 -4.99
CA LEU A 24 -2.41 -18.29 -5.08
C LEU A 24 -1.02 -18.89 -4.91
N ALA A 25 -0.32 -19.01 -6.02
CA ALA A 25 1.04 -19.54 -6.06
C ALA A 25 1.88 -18.75 -7.06
N LEU A 26 3.19 -18.78 -6.85
CA LEU A 26 4.21 -18.27 -7.75
C LEU A 26 5.16 -19.42 -8.08
N THR A 27 5.50 -19.57 -9.34
CA THR A 27 6.63 -20.38 -9.79
C THR A 27 7.94 -19.89 -9.16
N ALA A 28 9.00 -20.69 -9.26
CA ALA A 28 10.32 -20.29 -8.76
C ALA A 28 10.81 -18.97 -9.38
N GLU A 29 10.59 -18.80 -10.69
CA GLU A 29 10.99 -17.62 -11.44
C GLU A 29 10.17 -16.39 -11.06
N GLU A 30 8.84 -16.50 -11.02
CA GLU A 30 7.96 -15.41 -10.56
C GLU A 30 8.29 -14.99 -9.12
N ASN A 31 8.51 -15.97 -8.22
CA ASN A 31 8.85 -15.69 -6.83
C ASN A 31 10.21 -15.02 -6.69
N HIS A 32 11.19 -15.39 -7.53
CA HIS A 32 12.49 -14.74 -7.56
C HIS A 32 12.35 -13.25 -7.93
N VAL A 33 11.62 -12.93 -8.99
CA VAL A 33 11.38 -11.55 -9.43
C VAL A 33 10.63 -10.73 -8.37
N VAL A 34 9.56 -11.29 -7.78
CA VAL A 34 8.79 -10.64 -6.71
C VAL A 34 9.68 -10.39 -5.49
N THR A 35 10.51 -11.36 -5.11
CA THR A 35 11.41 -11.24 -3.96
C THR A 35 12.50 -10.20 -4.23
N ALA A 36 13.12 -10.19 -5.41
CA ALA A 36 14.12 -9.20 -5.79
C ALA A 36 13.56 -7.77 -5.77
N ARG A 37 12.35 -7.58 -6.30
CA ARG A 37 11.65 -6.28 -6.26
C ARG A 37 11.38 -5.81 -4.83
N TRP A 38 11.02 -6.73 -3.93
CA TRP A 38 10.82 -6.44 -2.51
C TRP A 38 12.12 -6.11 -1.78
N GLU A 39 13.18 -6.87 -2.01
CA GLU A 39 14.53 -6.63 -1.48
C GLU A 39 15.02 -5.23 -1.86
N ALA A 40 14.83 -4.81 -3.12
CA ALA A 40 15.15 -3.46 -3.56
C ALA A 40 14.36 -2.38 -2.80
N ALA A 41 13.05 -2.59 -2.58
CA ALA A 41 12.23 -1.69 -1.77
C ALA A 41 12.70 -1.63 -0.31
N ARG A 42 13.05 -2.78 0.28
CA ARG A 42 13.59 -2.88 1.63
C ARG A 42 14.93 -2.16 1.77
N ALA A 43 15.83 -2.33 0.80
CA ALA A 43 17.15 -1.69 0.80
C ALA A 43 17.03 -0.16 0.82
N ALA A 44 16.06 0.39 0.09
CA ALA A 44 15.82 1.83 0.03
C ALA A 44 15.11 2.41 1.28
N GLN A 45 14.50 1.57 2.12
CA GLN A 45 13.65 2.01 3.24
C GLN A 45 14.36 3.01 4.16
N LYS A 46 15.63 2.76 4.52
CA LYS A 46 16.37 3.65 5.44
C LYS A 46 16.50 5.07 4.88
N GLN A 47 16.77 5.19 3.58
CA GLN A 47 16.91 6.49 2.92
C GLN A 47 15.55 7.19 2.83
N LEU A 48 14.49 6.46 2.46
CA LEU A 48 13.14 7.01 2.39
C LEU A 48 12.61 7.44 3.78
N ASP A 49 12.92 6.67 4.82
CA ASP A 49 12.59 7.05 6.20
C ASP A 49 13.31 8.34 6.63
N ALA A 50 14.54 8.58 6.17
CA ALA A 50 15.26 9.82 6.43
C ALA A 50 14.67 10.99 5.65
N LEU A 51 14.32 10.77 4.37
CA LEU A 51 13.61 11.75 3.54
C LEU A 51 12.32 12.21 4.22
N VAL A 52 11.47 11.26 4.63
CA VAL A 52 10.18 11.57 5.26
C VAL A 52 10.34 12.27 6.60
N ARG A 53 11.31 11.88 7.43
CA ARG A 53 11.62 12.65 8.66
C ARG A 53 11.99 14.09 8.35
N SER A 54 12.80 14.34 7.32
CA SER A 54 13.15 15.71 6.92
C SER A 54 11.96 16.53 6.41
N LEU A 55 10.90 15.89 5.90
CA LEU A 55 9.65 16.57 5.55
C LEU A 55 8.88 16.97 6.81
N LEU A 56 8.77 16.05 7.77
CA LEU A 56 8.12 16.29 9.06
C LEU A 56 8.81 17.40 9.83
N ASP A 57 10.15 17.41 9.90
CA ASP A 57 10.91 18.44 10.61
C ASP A 57 10.61 19.84 10.06
N ALA A 58 10.37 19.95 8.75
CA ALA A 58 10.03 21.22 8.09
C ALA A 58 8.56 21.64 8.27
N LEU A 59 7.66 20.70 8.53
CA LEU A 59 6.21 20.92 8.46
C LEU A 59 5.49 20.77 9.82
N ALA A 60 6.10 20.11 10.80
CA ALA A 60 5.44 19.80 12.08
C ALA A 60 4.99 21.06 12.83
N GLY A 61 5.86 22.08 12.92
CA GLY A 61 5.56 23.30 13.66
C GLY A 61 4.54 24.23 12.99
N SER A 62 4.46 24.21 11.65
CA SER A 62 3.63 25.14 10.87
C SER A 62 2.33 24.53 10.34
N HIS A 63 2.30 23.22 10.10
CA HIS A 63 1.17 22.52 9.46
C HIS A 63 0.64 21.33 10.28
N GLY A 64 1.18 21.11 11.49
CA GLY A 64 0.80 19.98 12.33
C GLY A 64 1.16 18.62 11.73
N ALA A 65 2.23 18.56 10.94
CA ALA A 65 2.62 17.35 10.22
C ALA A 65 3.05 16.21 11.16
N VAL A 66 2.40 15.05 11.04
CA VAL A 66 2.73 13.84 11.81
C VAL A 66 2.85 12.63 10.89
N TRP A 67 3.78 11.72 11.22
CA TRP A 67 3.89 10.43 10.53
C TRP A 67 3.21 9.32 11.32
N GLU A 68 2.11 8.85 10.76
CA GLU A 68 1.27 7.78 11.29
C GLU A 68 1.59 6.40 10.69
N GLY A 69 1.30 5.34 11.44
CA GLY A 69 1.37 3.96 10.93
C GLY A 69 2.78 3.50 10.52
N LYS A 70 3.84 3.98 11.17
CA LYS A 70 5.26 3.69 10.85
C LYS A 70 5.57 2.21 10.69
N GLN A 71 4.91 1.33 11.45
CA GLN A 71 5.09 -0.12 11.38
C GLN A 71 4.63 -0.74 10.05
N TYR A 72 3.77 -0.06 9.29
CA TYR A 72 3.22 -0.53 8.02
C TYR A 72 3.93 0.07 6.79
N ARG A 73 5.04 0.80 7.01
CA ARG A 73 5.69 1.57 5.94
C ARG A 73 6.34 0.71 4.85
N LEU A 74 6.65 -0.55 5.15
CA LEU A 74 7.05 -1.54 4.16
C LEU A 74 6.05 -2.67 4.13
N LYS A 75 5.46 -2.91 2.95
CA LYS A 75 4.57 -4.03 2.71
C LYS A 75 5.32 -5.34 3.00
N GLY A 76 4.74 -6.24 3.78
CA GLY A 76 5.38 -7.53 4.07
C GLY A 76 5.52 -8.40 2.82
N LEU A 77 6.62 -9.14 2.70
CA LEU A 77 6.91 -10.00 1.54
C LEU A 77 5.79 -11.00 1.24
N ARG A 78 5.20 -11.61 2.28
CA ARG A 78 4.05 -12.53 2.12
C ARG A 78 2.84 -11.82 1.50
N ALA A 79 2.55 -10.59 1.91
CA ALA A 79 1.43 -9.82 1.37
C ALA A 79 1.67 -9.47 -0.11
N PHE A 80 2.89 -9.06 -0.46
CA PHE A 80 3.26 -8.77 -1.84
C PHE A 80 3.21 -10.02 -2.73
N ARG A 81 3.71 -11.17 -2.27
CA ARG A 81 3.60 -12.44 -2.99
C ARG A 81 2.14 -12.83 -3.25
N ARG A 82 1.28 -12.66 -2.25
CA ARG A 82 -0.15 -12.95 -2.36
C ARG A 82 -0.84 -12.04 -3.39
N GLU A 83 -0.55 -10.75 -3.38
CA GLU A 83 -1.05 -9.79 -4.37
C GLU A 83 -0.56 -10.13 -5.78
N ALA A 84 0.74 -10.40 -5.93
CA ALA A 84 1.32 -10.77 -7.22
C ALA A 84 0.69 -12.05 -7.78
N ALA A 85 0.56 -13.09 -6.94
CA ALA A 85 -0.08 -14.34 -7.33
C ALA A 85 -1.56 -14.15 -7.71
N ALA A 86 -2.27 -13.23 -7.06
CA ALA A 86 -3.66 -12.92 -7.40
C ALA A 86 -3.76 -12.25 -8.77
N GLU A 87 -2.93 -11.25 -9.07
CA GLU A 87 -2.92 -10.58 -10.37
C GLU A 87 -2.49 -11.53 -11.51
N LEU A 88 -1.48 -12.37 -11.28
CA LEU A 88 -1.05 -13.40 -12.24
C LEU A 88 -2.17 -14.41 -12.51
N HIS A 89 -2.90 -14.81 -11.48
CA HIS A 89 -4.06 -15.70 -11.62
C HIS A 89 -5.19 -15.08 -12.46
N GLU A 90 -5.36 -13.77 -12.40
CA GLU A 90 -6.30 -13.00 -13.25
C GLU A 90 -5.73 -12.72 -14.66
N GLY A 91 -4.56 -13.29 -15.01
CA GLY A 91 -3.95 -13.21 -16.33
C GLY A 91 -3.12 -11.94 -16.58
N VAL A 92 -2.78 -11.18 -15.54
CA VAL A 92 -1.90 -10.02 -15.67
C VAL A 92 -0.45 -10.50 -15.79
N PRO A 93 0.30 -10.13 -16.85
CA PRO A 93 1.71 -10.50 -16.99
C PRO A 93 2.58 -10.03 -15.81
N LEU A 94 3.56 -10.84 -15.42
CA LEU A 94 4.44 -10.60 -14.27
C LEU A 94 5.09 -9.21 -14.32
N GLU A 95 5.55 -8.79 -15.49
CA GLU A 95 6.20 -7.49 -15.71
C GLU A 95 5.26 -6.34 -15.37
N LYS A 96 3.97 -6.48 -15.71
CA LYS A 96 2.95 -5.50 -15.37
C LYS A 96 2.62 -5.53 -13.88
N VAL A 97 2.58 -6.70 -13.26
CA VAL A 97 2.37 -6.82 -11.80
C VAL A 97 3.45 -6.03 -11.06
N VAL A 98 4.73 -6.34 -11.32
CA VAL A 98 5.85 -5.70 -10.59
C VAL A 98 5.99 -4.20 -10.90
N ALA A 99 5.63 -3.77 -12.12
CA ALA A 99 5.68 -2.36 -12.51
C ALA A 99 4.54 -1.52 -11.95
N LYS A 100 3.39 -2.13 -11.64
CA LYS A 100 2.21 -1.45 -11.06
C LYS A 100 2.30 -1.26 -9.56
N VAL A 101 3.03 -2.13 -8.84
CA VAL A 101 3.14 -2.02 -7.39
C VAL A 101 4.02 -0.82 -7.01
N ASN A 102 3.33 0.21 -6.54
CA ASN A 102 3.89 1.49 -6.13
C ASN A 102 3.99 1.64 -4.60
N ASP A 103 3.32 0.76 -3.86
CA ASP A 103 3.07 0.90 -2.43
C ASP A 103 3.93 -0.02 -1.55
N LEU A 104 5.01 -0.60 -2.09
CA LEU A 104 5.94 -1.40 -1.30
C LEU A 104 6.51 -0.57 -0.14
N ASN A 105 6.97 0.65 -0.42
CA ASN A 105 7.21 1.66 0.59
C ASN A 105 6.04 2.66 0.59
N ARG A 106 5.39 2.83 1.74
CA ARG A 106 4.19 3.65 1.90
C ARG A 106 4.28 4.47 3.17
N TYR A 107 4.17 5.78 3.04
CA TYR A 107 4.24 6.72 4.14
C TYR A 107 2.89 7.38 4.35
N THR A 108 2.42 7.47 5.60
CA THR A 108 1.17 8.16 5.92
C THR A 108 1.48 9.41 6.70
N LEU A 109 1.19 10.56 6.11
CA LEU A 109 1.33 11.86 6.72
C LEU A 109 -0.05 12.42 7.06
N THR A 110 -0.20 12.89 8.30
CA THR A 110 -1.35 13.68 8.70
C THR A 110 -0.95 15.14 8.83
N PHE A 111 -1.91 16.04 8.58
CA PHE A 111 -1.78 17.47 8.80
C PHE A 111 -3.00 17.98 9.55
N ASP A 112 -2.85 19.11 10.25
CA ASP A 112 -3.99 19.79 10.85
C ASP A 112 -5.05 20.10 9.79
N PRO A 113 -6.36 19.91 10.05
CA PRO A 113 -7.41 20.12 9.05
C PRO A 113 -7.36 21.50 8.39
N ALA A 114 -7.05 22.55 9.16
CA ALA A 114 -6.94 23.92 8.67
C ALA A 114 -5.73 24.13 7.73
N HIS A 115 -4.70 23.30 7.85
CA HIS A 115 -3.45 23.39 7.08
C HIS A 115 -3.30 22.25 6.07
N TYR A 116 -4.29 21.38 5.92
CA TYR A 116 -4.17 20.15 5.13
C TYR A 116 -3.71 20.40 3.68
N THR A 117 -4.42 21.25 2.95
CA THR A 117 -4.11 21.52 1.54
C THR A 117 -2.73 22.15 1.38
N GLU A 118 -2.37 23.08 2.27
CA GLU A 118 -1.06 23.73 2.22
C GLU A 118 0.08 22.78 2.62
N GLY A 119 -0.13 21.93 3.63
CA GLY A 119 0.82 20.89 4.01
C GLY A 119 1.10 19.90 2.89
N VAL A 120 0.06 19.51 2.12
CA VAL A 120 0.21 18.68 0.92
C VAL A 120 1.04 19.42 -0.14
N ARG A 121 0.71 20.67 -0.48
CA ARG A 121 1.46 21.46 -1.48
C ARG A 121 2.91 21.67 -1.08
N GLN A 122 3.17 22.00 0.18
CA GLN A 122 4.52 22.19 0.67
C GLN A 122 5.30 20.87 0.69
N THR A 123 4.65 19.74 0.96
CA THR A 123 5.27 18.42 0.80
C THR A 123 5.73 18.18 -0.64
N TYR A 124 4.92 18.53 -1.63
CA TYR A 124 5.29 18.43 -3.04
C TYR A 124 6.51 19.30 -3.37
N ALA A 125 6.48 20.57 -2.98
CA ALA A 125 7.59 21.50 -3.19
C ALA A 125 8.90 20.98 -2.57
N LEU A 126 8.81 20.48 -1.34
CA LEU A 126 9.94 19.92 -0.60
C LEU A 126 10.49 18.63 -1.23
N LEU A 127 9.63 17.77 -1.77
CA LEU A 127 10.03 16.56 -2.48
C LEU A 127 10.75 16.90 -3.79
N HIS A 128 10.19 17.82 -4.58
CA HIS A 128 10.84 18.32 -5.80
C HIS A 128 12.19 18.98 -5.52
N ALA A 129 12.29 19.82 -4.49
CA ALA A 129 13.54 20.44 -4.08
C ALA A 129 14.61 19.42 -3.65
N ARG A 130 14.19 18.22 -3.19
CA ARG A 130 15.06 17.08 -2.86
C ARG A 130 15.25 16.11 -4.04
N GLY A 131 14.92 16.54 -5.26
CA GLY A 131 15.09 15.78 -6.50
C GLY A 131 14.11 14.62 -6.67
N GLN A 132 13.07 14.48 -5.85
CA GLN A 132 12.07 13.44 -6.05
C GLN A 132 11.14 13.83 -7.20
N VAL A 133 10.75 12.84 -8.00
CA VAL A 133 9.89 13.02 -9.16
C VAL A 133 8.55 12.34 -8.89
N ILE A 134 7.46 13.01 -9.20
CA ILE A 134 6.13 12.41 -9.11
C ILE A 134 5.92 11.41 -10.25
N VAL A 135 5.32 10.27 -9.95
CA VAL A 135 4.88 9.32 -10.97
C VAL A 135 3.60 9.88 -11.60
N VAL A 136 3.69 10.27 -12.87
CA VAL A 136 2.58 10.89 -13.62
C VAL A 136 1.35 9.98 -13.58
N GLY A 137 0.20 10.57 -13.23
CA GLY A 137 -1.07 9.84 -13.16
C GLY A 137 -1.21 8.93 -11.94
N SER A 138 -0.34 9.02 -10.94
CA SER A 138 -0.46 8.28 -9.67
C SER A 138 -1.31 9.00 -8.61
N GLU A 139 -1.61 10.29 -8.80
CA GLU A 139 -2.37 11.09 -7.87
C GLU A 139 -3.82 10.63 -7.79
N ARG A 140 -4.34 10.42 -6.59
CA ARG A 140 -5.74 10.05 -6.35
C ARG A 140 -6.28 10.88 -5.21
N ASN A 141 -7.36 11.61 -5.49
CA ASN A 141 -8.12 12.37 -4.52
C ASN A 141 -9.41 11.62 -4.21
N SER A 142 -9.60 11.29 -2.94
CA SER A 142 -10.79 10.59 -2.43
C SER A 142 -11.55 11.45 -1.42
N TRP A 143 -11.34 12.77 -1.37
CA TRP A 143 -12.07 13.64 -0.45
C TRP A 143 -13.57 13.70 -0.72
N GLU A 144 -14.02 13.39 -1.94
CA GLU A 144 -15.44 13.24 -2.29
C GLU A 144 -15.94 11.79 -2.11
N ASP A 145 -15.04 10.83 -1.89
CA ASP A 145 -15.44 9.43 -1.71
C ASP A 145 -16.17 9.27 -0.36
N PRO A 146 -17.35 8.62 -0.32
CA PRO A 146 -18.16 8.53 0.90
C PRO A 146 -17.53 7.64 1.99
N VAL A 147 -16.50 6.88 1.65
CA VAL A 147 -15.96 5.77 2.43
C VAL A 147 -14.54 6.06 2.93
N TYR A 148 -13.69 6.58 2.06
CA TYR A 148 -12.28 6.83 2.35
C TYR A 148 -11.92 8.27 1.99
N LYS A 149 -11.57 9.06 3.01
CA LYS A 149 -11.17 10.46 2.84
C LYS A 149 -9.65 10.57 2.87
N GLY A 150 -9.06 11.11 1.81
CA GLY A 150 -7.61 11.34 1.74
C GLY A 150 -7.15 11.64 0.32
N PHE A 151 -5.85 11.87 0.21
CA PHE A 151 -5.15 12.05 -1.06
C PHE A 151 -3.89 11.19 -1.05
N HIS A 152 -3.51 10.60 -2.18
CA HIS A 152 -2.24 9.90 -2.28
C HIS A 152 -1.58 10.11 -3.62
N ALA A 153 -0.26 9.99 -3.62
CA ALA A 153 0.56 10.07 -4.82
C ALA A 153 1.78 9.17 -4.68
N THR A 154 2.25 8.66 -5.82
CA THR A 154 3.49 7.91 -5.90
C THR A 154 4.62 8.82 -6.35
N TRP A 155 5.74 8.71 -5.66
CA TRP A 155 6.99 9.39 -5.94
C TRP A 155 8.07 8.39 -6.27
N GLN A 156 9.09 8.84 -6.98
CA GLN A 156 10.25 8.04 -7.32
C GLN A 156 11.54 8.86 -7.20
N GLN A 157 12.63 8.15 -6.92
CA GLN A 157 13.98 8.72 -7.04
C GLN A 157 14.28 9.08 -8.52
N PRO A 158 15.22 10.00 -8.80
CA PRO A 158 15.59 10.39 -10.16
C PRO A 158 15.95 9.22 -11.09
N ASP A 159 16.58 8.18 -10.55
CA ASP A 159 16.95 6.96 -11.29
C ASP A 159 15.74 6.07 -11.64
N GLY A 160 14.55 6.38 -11.10
CA GLY A 160 13.30 5.66 -11.32
C GLY A 160 13.23 4.27 -10.70
N GLN A 161 14.28 3.81 -10.00
CA GLN A 161 14.38 2.43 -9.52
C GLN A 161 13.54 2.19 -8.28
N VAL A 162 13.48 3.19 -7.39
CA VAL A 162 12.72 3.10 -6.15
C VAL A 162 11.53 4.03 -6.22
N ARG A 163 10.34 3.43 -6.02
CA ARG A 163 9.08 4.14 -5.83
C ARG A 163 8.61 4.07 -4.39
N PHE A 164 7.89 5.09 -3.95
CA PHE A 164 7.22 5.13 -2.67
C PHE A 164 5.92 5.94 -2.77
N GLU A 165 4.92 5.52 -2.03
CA GLU A 165 3.65 6.22 -1.92
C GLU A 165 3.66 7.13 -0.69
N ILE A 166 3.09 8.33 -0.82
CA ILE A 166 2.66 9.13 0.32
C ILE A 166 1.15 9.24 0.33
N GLN A 167 0.55 8.83 1.44
CA GLN A 167 -0.85 9.06 1.78
C GLN A 167 -0.96 10.27 2.69
N PHE A 168 -1.88 11.16 2.35
CA PHE A 168 -2.14 12.41 3.04
C PHE A 168 -3.53 12.39 3.65
N HIS A 169 -3.58 12.60 4.95
CA HIS A 169 -4.80 12.58 5.75
C HIS A 169 -4.88 13.80 6.68
N THR A 170 -6.08 14.08 7.20
CA THR A 170 -6.21 14.71 8.52
C THR A 170 -6.21 13.64 9.61
N PRO A 171 -5.95 13.97 10.90
CA PRO A 171 -6.04 13.00 12.00
C PRO A 171 -7.36 12.24 12.02
N GLU A 172 -8.48 12.90 11.76
CA GLU A 172 -9.82 12.29 11.75
C GLU A 172 -9.97 11.29 10.61
N SER A 173 -9.55 11.67 9.40
CA SER A 173 -9.63 10.78 8.23
C SER A 173 -8.71 9.55 8.38
N PHE A 174 -7.53 9.71 8.99
CA PHE A 174 -6.64 8.60 9.28
C PHE A 174 -7.21 7.66 10.35
N ARG A 175 -7.80 8.23 11.41
CA ARG A 175 -8.47 7.45 12.45
C ARG A 175 -9.64 6.65 11.87
N ALA A 176 -10.49 7.28 11.07
CA ALA A 176 -11.61 6.61 10.40
C ALA A 176 -11.13 5.46 9.51
N LYS A 177 -10.09 5.68 8.69
CA LYS A 177 -9.43 4.62 7.90
C LYS A 177 -8.96 3.47 8.80
N SER A 178 -8.26 3.78 9.89
CA SER A 178 -7.61 2.78 10.74
C SER A 178 -8.62 1.94 11.53
N GLU A 179 -9.67 2.57 12.07
CA GLU A 179 -10.78 1.88 12.72
C GLU A 179 -11.53 0.98 11.72
N ASN A 180 -11.74 1.45 10.49
CA ASN A 180 -12.35 0.65 9.43
C ASN A 180 -11.48 -0.55 9.03
N HIS A 181 -10.15 -0.39 8.98
CA HIS A 181 -9.22 -1.51 8.73
C HIS A 181 -9.33 -2.57 9.83
N LEU A 182 -9.41 -2.17 11.10
CA LEU A 182 -9.59 -3.10 12.21
C LEU A 182 -10.92 -3.88 12.09
N LEU A 183 -12.00 -3.19 11.73
CA LEU A 183 -13.30 -3.84 11.49
C LEU A 183 -13.23 -4.85 10.35
N TYR A 184 -12.50 -4.52 9.27
CA TYR A 184 -12.25 -5.43 8.16
C TYR A 184 -11.43 -6.66 8.59
N ASP A 185 -10.35 -6.49 9.36
CA ASP A 185 -9.55 -7.61 9.86
C ASP A 185 -10.34 -8.52 10.81
N LEU A 186 -11.18 -7.94 11.68
CA LEU A 186 -12.08 -8.68 12.57
C LEU A 186 -13.15 -9.45 11.79
N TYR A 187 -13.74 -8.82 10.77
CA TYR A 187 -14.68 -9.49 9.89
C TYR A 187 -14.00 -10.64 9.14
N ARG A 188 -12.84 -10.40 8.54
CA ARG A 188 -12.05 -11.42 7.85
C ARG A 188 -11.67 -12.57 8.76
N SER A 189 -11.10 -12.33 9.93
CA SER A 189 -10.72 -13.41 10.85
C SER A 189 -11.92 -14.28 11.27
N ARG A 190 -13.09 -13.67 11.47
CA ARG A 190 -14.35 -14.39 11.75
C ARG A 190 -14.89 -15.15 10.53
N HIS A 191 -14.73 -14.60 9.33
CA HIS A 191 -15.20 -15.23 8.09
C HIS A 191 -14.22 -16.26 7.55
N THR A 192 -12.91 -16.08 7.64
CA THR A 192 -11.90 -17.11 7.41
C THR A 192 -12.14 -18.30 8.34
N ARG A 193 -12.53 -18.06 9.59
CA ARG A 193 -12.94 -19.14 10.52
C ARG A 193 -14.22 -19.87 10.07
N ARG A 194 -15.17 -19.19 9.41
CA ARG A 194 -16.40 -19.80 8.86
C ARG A 194 -16.20 -20.40 7.45
N SER A 195 -15.31 -19.84 6.63
CA SER A 195 -15.00 -20.19 5.24
C SER A 195 -14.16 -21.46 5.09
N LEU A 196 -13.74 -22.08 6.21
CA LEU A 196 -13.39 -23.50 6.21
C LEU A 196 -14.59 -24.40 5.85
N ALA A 197 -15.81 -23.86 5.87
CA ALA A 197 -16.96 -24.32 5.09
C ALA A 197 -17.06 -23.42 3.85
N GLY A 198 -16.65 -23.96 2.70
CA GLY A 198 -16.25 -23.18 1.53
C GLY A 198 -17.32 -22.24 0.98
N GLU A 199 -16.90 -21.00 0.65
CA GLU A 199 -17.48 -20.21 -0.43
C GLU A 199 -16.46 -19.15 -0.89
N ARG A 200 -16.24 -19.13 -2.21
CA ARG A 200 -15.18 -18.40 -2.92
C ARG A 200 -15.78 -17.17 -3.57
N ASN A 201 -15.38 -15.97 -3.14
CA ASN A 201 -15.28 -14.72 -3.94
C ASN A 201 -14.99 -13.49 -3.05
N ALA A 202 -14.13 -13.70 -2.05
CA ALA A 202 -14.12 -12.92 -0.83
C ALA A 202 -13.22 -11.67 -0.83
N THR A 203 -12.95 -11.04 -1.98
CA THR A 203 -12.00 -9.91 -2.02
C THR A 203 -12.58 -8.67 -2.71
N LYS A 204 -13.04 -8.76 -3.97
CA LYS A 204 -13.74 -7.63 -4.62
C LYS A 204 -15.12 -7.37 -4.02
N ALA A 205 -15.88 -8.43 -3.75
CA ALA A 205 -17.15 -8.31 -3.00
C ALA A 205 -16.94 -7.82 -1.55
N HIS A 206 -15.70 -7.88 -1.04
CA HIS A 206 -15.37 -7.55 0.36
C HIS A 206 -14.87 -6.11 0.52
N GLU A 207 -14.16 -5.56 -0.47
CA GLU A 207 -14.03 -4.10 -0.62
C GLU A 207 -15.41 -3.47 -0.78
N GLN A 208 -16.28 -4.05 -1.61
CA GLN A 208 -17.67 -3.61 -1.77
C GLN A 208 -18.52 -3.80 -0.51
N ALA A 209 -18.30 -4.85 0.28
CA ALA A 209 -19.02 -5.06 1.54
C ALA A 209 -18.50 -4.15 2.67
N ALA A 210 -17.20 -3.85 2.72
CA ALA A 210 -16.66 -2.82 3.59
C ALA A 210 -17.26 -1.45 3.23
N GLN A 211 -17.32 -1.13 1.93
CA GLN A 211 -18.05 0.03 1.39
C GLN A 211 -19.54 0.01 1.77
N ALA A 212 -20.21 -1.15 1.78
CA ALA A 212 -21.63 -1.28 2.14
C ALA A 212 -21.91 -1.15 3.66
N VAL A 213 -21.01 -1.64 4.51
CA VAL A 213 -21.09 -1.43 5.97
C VAL A 213 -20.82 0.04 6.31
N GLN A 214 -19.94 0.70 5.56
CA GLN A 214 -19.68 2.14 5.65
C GLN A 214 -20.87 2.98 5.14
N SER A 215 -21.52 2.59 4.03
CA SER A 215 -22.74 3.25 3.55
C SER A 215 -23.91 3.11 4.52
N GLY A 216 -23.99 2.01 5.29
CA GLY A 216 -24.97 1.83 6.36
C GLY A 216 -24.73 2.73 7.59
N ARG A 217 -23.47 3.06 7.90
CA ARG A 217 -23.11 3.95 9.03
C ARG A 217 -23.29 5.44 8.73
N TYR A 218 -23.08 5.85 7.48
CA TYR A 218 -23.25 7.24 7.04
C TYR A 218 -24.57 7.50 6.28
N GLY A 219 -25.34 6.44 5.99
CA GLY A 219 -26.61 6.50 5.24
C GLY A 219 -27.86 6.88 6.05
N ARG A 220 -27.72 7.46 7.24
CA ARG A 220 -28.85 8.09 7.95
C ARG A 220 -28.46 9.45 8.50
N THR A 221 -28.43 10.44 7.61
CA THR A 221 -28.79 11.80 7.98
C THR A 221 -30.02 12.15 7.15
N PRO A 222 -31.20 12.38 7.76
CA PRO A 222 -32.33 12.90 7.01
C PRO A 222 -31.95 14.30 6.52
N ALA A 223 -32.07 14.52 5.22
CA ALA A 223 -32.09 15.86 4.65
C ALA A 223 -33.21 16.65 5.33
N LYS A 224 -32.84 17.72 6.02
CA LYS A 224 -33.71 18.85 6.40
C LYS A 224 -32.80 20.06 6.49
N GLU A 225 -33.11 21.23 5.98
CA GLU A 225 -34.11 21.70 5.03
C GLU A 225 -33.55 23.07 4.63
N SER A 226 -33.77 23.43 3.38
CA SER A 226 -33.48 24.74 2.79
C SER A 226 -33.83 25.93 3.69
N TYR A 227 -32.94 26.92 3.77
CA TYR A 227 -33.25 28.35 3.67
C TYR A 227 -32.03 29.12 3.17
#